data_AF-A0A1G7U5B5-F1
#
_entry.id   AF-A0A1G7U5B5-F1
#
_cell.length_a   1.000
_cell.length_b   1.000
_cell.length_c   1.000
_cell.angle_alpha   90.00
_cell.angle_beta   90.00
_cell.angle_gamma   90.00
#
_symmetry.space_group_name_H-M   'P 1'
#
loop_
_entity.id
_entity.type
_entity.pdbx_description
1 polymer ?
#
loop_
_entity_poly.entity_id
_entity_poly.type
_entity_poly.pdbx_seq_one_letter_code
_entity_poly.pdbx_strand_id
1 'polypeptide(L)'
;MHLKILLISSIALALTFSAKESFGQMKIGTNSTDIEPSSNLEVEASTPGRKFKVDKTTGQLTIADGTQAISSVLVSDADGKAKWSLLTPSNLSQFPRMRADGAQTGPLVNGERINLSYPSFSVVQGGFHIPANGTYKVLYSGWYQIETRLTIENNAGCTGSSFMGLEVSLIRNGEASTYPIIDERLAPVFEDKYITKASTLVQLLAGDYTSFSILPTIKSPQAGCSVKVVEGSYLISYVP
;
A
#
# COMPACT_ATOMS: atom_id res chain seq x y z
N MET A 1 1.83 28.27 -83.37
CA MET A 1 2.48 27.71 -82.16
C MET A 1 1.92 28.33 -80.85
N HIS A 2 0.65 28.74 -80.79
CA HIS A 2 0.09 29.42 -79.61
C HIS A 2 -1.08 28.65 -78.96
N LEU A 3 -1.68 27.69 -79.67
CA LEU A 3 -2.80 26.89 -79.14
C LEU A 3 -2.36 25.78 -78.16
N LYS A 4 -1.11 25.30 -78.25
CA LYS A 4 -0.57 24.24 -77.38
C LYS A 4 -0.15 24.75 -75.98
N ILE A 5 0.18 26.04 -75.86
CA ILE A 5 0.60 26.65 -74.58
C ILE A 5 -0.63 26.95 -73.70
N LEU A 6 -1.76 27.30 -74.31
CA LEU A 6 -3.01 27.52 -73.59
C LEU A 6 -3.53 26.23 -72.92
N LEU A 7 -3.45 25.09 -73.64
CA LEU A 7 -3.96 23.81 -73.16
C LEU A 7 -3.17 23.25 -71.96
N ILE A 8 -1.84 23.45 -71.94
CA ILE A 8 -0.96 23.01 -70.85
C ILE A 8 -1.14 23.91 -69.61
N SER A 9 -1.39 25.20 -69.81
CA SER A 9 -1.71 26.15 -68.71
C SER A 9 -3.02 25.81 -68.01
N SER A 10 -4.06 25.42 -68.76
CA SER A 10 -5.35 25.02 -68.20
C SER A 10 -5.30 23.68 -67.43
N ILE A 11 -4.39 22.77 -67.77
CA ILE A 11 -4.20 21.51 -67.03
C ILE A 11 -3.40 21.73 -65.74
N ALA A 12 -2.42 22.64 -65.75
CA ALA A 12 -1.66 23.02 -64.56
C ALA A 12 -2.52 23.76 -63.51
N LEU A 13 -3.50 24.55 -63.94
CA LEU A 13 -4.41 25.27 -63.04
C LEU A 13 -5.52 24.37 -62.44
N ALA A 14 -5.86 23.26 -63.09
CA ALA A 14 -6.87 22.31 -62.59
C ALA A 14 -6.31 21.36 -61.50
N LEU A 15 -4.99 21.18 -61.43
CA LEU A 15 -4.32 20.29 -60.47
C LEU A 15 -4.03 20.95 -59.11
N THR A 16 -4.15 22.27 -58.99
CA THR A 16 -3.82 23.01 -57.75
C THR A 16 -4.98 23.18 -56.77
N PHE A 17 -6.20 22.71 -57.08
CA PHE A 17 -7.40 22.96 -56.25
C PHE A 17 -8.00 21.71 -55.56
N SER A 18 -7.29 20.58 -55.51
CA SER A 18 -7.79 19.39 -54.79
C SER A 18 -7.28 19.28 -53.35
N ALA A 19 -7.19 20.40 -52.63
CA ALA A 19 -7.16 20.34 -51.17
C ALA A 19 -8.60 20.01 -50.71
N LYS A 20 -8.90 18.73 -50.51
CA LYS A 20 -10.14 18.32 -49.84
C LYS A 20 -10.05 18.79 -48.40
N GLU A 21 -10.63 19.94 -48.10
CA GLU A 21 -10.96 20.27 -46.72
C GLU A 21 -12.02 19.27 -46.24
N SER A 22 -11.60 18.36 -45.37
CA SER A 22 -12.49 17.42 -44.71
C SER A 22 -13.26 18.18 -43.63
N PHE A 23 -14.46 18.65 -43.95
CA PHE A 23 -15.36 19.19 -42.94
C PHE A 23 -15.77 18.07 -41.99
N GLY A 24 -15.35 18.15 -40.73
CA GLY A 24 -15.94 17.36 -39.65
C GLY A 24 -17.35 17.87 -39.39
N GLN A 25 -18.37 17.04 -39.64
CA GLN A 25 -19.73 17.39 -39.23
C GLN A 25 -19.90 17.09 -37.74
N MET A 26 -20.05 18.13 -36.91
CA MET A 26 -20.52 17.98 -35.54
C MET A 26 -22.04 17.81 -35.57
N LYS A 27 -22.52 16.58 -35.38
CA LYS A 27 -23.95 16.33 -35.17
C LYS A 27 -24.25 16.42 -33.67
N ILE A 28 -24.87 17.52 -33.27
CA ILE A 28 -25.41 17.68 -31.92
C ILE A 28 -26.76 16.93 -31.89
N GLY A 29 -27.00 16.15 -30.84
CA GLY A 29 -28.26 15.41 -30.67
C GLY A 29 -29.47 16.33 -30.45
N THR A 30 -30.63 15.75 -30.12
CA THR A 30 -31.85 16.54 -29.84
C THR A 30 -31.81 17.29 -28.49
N ASN A 31 -30.77 17.05 -27.67
CA ASN A 31 -30.52 17.78 -26.43
C ASN A 31 -29.42 18.82 -26.70
N SER A 32 -29.64 20.09 -26.33
CA SER A 32 -28.65 21.16 -26.54
C SER A 32 -27.34 20.79 -25.86
N THR A 33 -26.24 20.91 -26.59
CA THR A 33 -24.90 20.92 -26.01
C THR A 33 -24.44 22.37 -26.10
N ASP A 34 -24.54 23.08 -24.99
CA ASP A 34 -24.10 24.47 -24.92
C ASP A 34 -22.58 24.47 -24.66
N ILE A 35 -21.83 25.18 -25.52
CA ILE A 35 -20.43 25.53 -25.27
C ILE A 35 -20.46 26.99 -24.84
N GLU A 36 -20.12 27.27 -23.58
CA GLU A 36 -20.13 28.65 -23.07
C GLU A 36 -19.12 29.53 -23.84
N PRO A 37 -19.34 30.86 -23.93
CA PRO A 37 -18.45 31.76 -24.68
C PRO A 37 -16.99 31.77 -24.22
N SER A 38 -16.72 31.31 -23.00
CA SER A 38 -15.37 31.16 -22.42
C SER A 38 -14.81 29.73 -22.52
N SER A 39 -15.47 28.83 -23.25
CA SER A 39 -15.07 27.42 -23.38
C SER A 39 -14.74 27.09 -24.84
N ASN A 40 -13.71 26.25 -25.04
CA ASN A 40 -13.41 25.65 -26.33
C ASN A 40 -13.68 24.14 -26.26
N LEU A 41 -14.20 23.57 -27.35
CA LEU A 41 -14.15 22.13 -27.59
C LEU A 41 -13.09 21.86 -28.67
N GLU A 42 -11.87 21.59 -28.24
CA GLU A 42 -10.77 21.25 -29.14
C GLU A 42 -10.58 19.73 -29.18
N VAL A 43 -10.74 19.14 -30.37
CA VAL A 43 -10.39 17.75 -30.65
C VAL A 43 -9.44 17.75 -31.84
N GLU A 44 -8.17 18.01 -31.56
CA GLU A 44 -7.11 18.00 -32.56
C GLU A 44 -6.02 16.98 -32.20
N ALA A 45 -5.62 16.18 -33.18
CA ALA A 45 -4.45 15.33 -33.08
C ALA A 45 -3.42 15.81 -34.10
N SER A 46 -2.42 16.58 -33.64
CA SER A 46 -1.32 17.06 -34.49
C SER A 46 -0.39 15.92 -34.95
N THR A 47 -0.44 14.77 -34.28
CA THR A 47 0.38 13.59 -34.58
C THR A 47 -0.48 12.48 -35.16
N PRO A 48 -0.19 11.96 -36.37
CA PRO A 48 -0.88 10.82 -36.93
C PRO A 48 -0.93 9.64 -35.97
N GLY A 49 -2.12 9.02 -35.83
CA GLY A 49 -2.34 7.87 -34.94
C GLY A 49 -2.82 8.23 -33.53
N ARG A 50 -2.67 9.48 -33.09
CA ARG A 50 -3.32 9.96 -31.86
C ARG A 50 -4.78 10.28 -32.14
N LYS A 51 -5.70 9.85 -31.27
CA LYS A 51 -7.14 10.03 -31.49
C LYS A 51 -7.97 9.78 -30.23
N PHE A 52 -9.06 10.53 -30.13
CA PHE A 52 -10.26 10.17 -29.39
C PHE A 52 -11.33 9.77 -30.40
N LYS A 53 -11.84 8.54 -30.33
CA LYS A 53 -12.84 8.01 -31.27
C LYS A 53 -13.84 7.15 -30.53
N VAL A 54 -15.14 7.34 -30.79
CA VAL A 54 -16.18 6.35 -30.51
C VAL A 54 -16.56 5.69 -31.82
N ASP A 55 -16.39 4.37 -31.93
CA ASP A 55 -16.77 3.64 -33.13
C ASP A 55 -18.29 3.51 -33.23
N LYS A 56 -18.87 3.90 -34.37
CA LYS A 56 -20.33 3.89 -34.55
C LYS A 56 -20.92 2.49 -34.58
N THR A 57 -20.19 1.50 -35.07
CA THR A 57 -20.70 0.15 -35.28
C THR A 57 -20.53 -0.69 -34.02
N THR A 58 -19.38 -0.57 -33.35
CA THR A 58 -19.06 -1.37 -32.16
C THR A 58 -19.33 -0.65 -30.85
N GLY A 59 -19.51 0.68 -30.86
CA GLY A 59 -19.58 1.50 -29.66
C GLY A 59 -18.24 1.66 -28.93
N GLN A 60 -17.15 1.12 -29.48
CA GLN A 60 -15.85 1.12 -28.82
C GLN A 60 -15.29 2.54 -28.67
N LEU A 61 -14.99 2.93 -27.43
CA LEU A 61 -14.19 4.11 -27.13
C LEU A 61 -12.71 3.80 -27.33
N THR A 62 -12.03 4.61 -28.13
CA THR A 62 -10.58 4.58 -28.36
C THR A 62 -9.97 5.89 -27.89
N ILE A 63 -9.00 5.80 -26.98
CA ILE A 63 -8.12 6.89 -26.58
C ILE A 63 -6.70 6.44 -26.90
N ALA A 64 -6.09 7.02 -27.93
CA ALA A 64 -4.74 6.67 -28.35
C ALA A 64 -3.86 7.92 -28.36
N ASP A 65 -2.72 7.87 -27.67
CA ASP A 65 -1.71 8.92 -27.62
C ASP A 65 -0.33 8.43 -28.14
N GLY A 66 -0.25 7.16 -28.55
CA GLY A 66 0.97 6.48 -28.99
C GLY A 66 1.66 5.68 -27.88
N THR A 67 1.20 5.77 -26.64
CA THR A 67 1.76 5.07 -25.48
C THR A 67 0.90 3.91 -24.98
N GLN A 68 -0.28 3.71 -25.56
CA GLN A 68 -1.13 2.56 -25.26
C GLN A 68 -0.42 1.23 -25.55
N ALA A 69 -0.54 0.28 -24.62
CA ALA A 69 -0.01 -1.08 -24.75
C ALA A 69 -0.92 -2.10 -24.06
N ILE A 70 -0.73 -3.40 -24.35
CA ILE A 70 -1.43 -4.48 -23.65
C ILE A 70 -1.19 -4.34 -22.14
N SER A 71 -2.25 -4.53 -21.35
CA SER A 71 -2.24 -4.42 -19.89
C SER A 71 -1.90 -3.04 -19.32
N SER A 72 -1.84 -1.99 -20.15
CA SER A 72 -1.77 -0.62 -19.66
C SER A 72 -3.16 -0.09 -19.30
N VAL A 73 -3.21 0.81 -18.33
CA VAL A 73 -4.42 1.56 -17.97
C VAL A 73 -4.17 3.04 -18.20
N LEU A 74 -5.25 3.79 -18.41
CA LEU A 74 -5.20 5.24 -18.50
C LEU A 74 -5.21 5.82 -17.07
N VAL A 75 -4.09 6.41 -16.64
CA VAL A 75 -3.93 7.06 -15.34
C VAL A 75 -3.87 8.57 -15.50
N SER A 76 -4.48 9.30 -14.56
CA SER A 76 -4.45 10.76 -14.50
C SER A 76 -3.43 11.23 -13.45
N ASP A 77 -2.71 12.31 -13.73
CA ASP A 77 -1.77 12.95 -12.79
C ASP A 77 -2.42 14.11 -12.01
N ALA A 78 -1.63 14.79 -11.15
CA ALA A 78 -2.12 15.89 -10.31
C ALA A 78 -2.54 17.14 -11.11
N ASP A 79 -2.08 17.27 -12.36
CA ASP A 79 -2.51 18.34 -13.27
C ASP A 79 -3.75 17.93 -14.09
N GLY A 80 -4.28 16.72 -13.88
CA GLY A 80 -5.39 16.16 -14.63
C GLY A 80 -5.02 15.58 -16.00
N LYS A 81 -3.72 15.46 -16.33
CA LYS A 81 -3.28 14.89 -17.62
C LYS A 81 -3.34 13.38 -17.54
N ALA A 82 -3.83 12.75 -18.62
CA ALA A 82 -3.94 11.31 -18.70
C ALA A 82 -2.83 10.70 -19.56
N LYS A 83 -2.30 9.54 -19.16
CA LYS A 83 -1.30 8.77 -19.92
C LYS A 83 -1.55 7.27 -19.76
N TRP A 84 -1.30 6.50 -20.82
CA TRP A 84 -1.26 5.04 -20.72
C TRP A 84 0.00 4.59 -19.98
N SER A 85 -0.20 3.87 -18.90
CA SER A 85 0.89 3.35 -18.08
C SER A 85 0.64 1.90 -17.71
N LEU A 86 1.71 1.12 -17.66
CA LEU A 86 1.68 -0.19 -17.05
C LEU A 86 1.55 -0.02 -15.54
N LEU A 87 0.56 -0.68 -14.93
CA LEU A 87 0.48 -0.74 -13.48
C LEU A 87 1.58 -1.65 -12.96
N THR A 88 2.39 -1.12 -12.05
CA THR A 88 3.40 -1.84 -11.31
C THR A 88 3.08 -1.73 -9.82
N PRO A 89 3.57 -2.66 -8.97
CA PRO A 89 3.40 -2.53 -7.52
C PRO A 89 3.97 -1.22 -6.92
N SER A 90 4.78 -0.47 -7.67
CA SER A 90 5.33 0.82 -7.27
C SER A 90 4.44 2.02 -7.63
N ASN A 91 3.43 1.86 -8.50
CA ASN A 91 2.51 2.93 -8.89
C ASN A 91 1.05 2.66 -8.49
N LEU A 92 0.77 1.48 -7.93
CA LEU A 92 -0.44 1.23 -7.16
C LEU A 92 -0.27 1.79 -5.75
N SER A 93 -1.36 2.26 -5.15
CA SER A 93 -1.39 2.52 -3.71
C SER A 93 -1.01 1.22 -3.01
N GLN A 94 0.18 1.19 -2.40
CA GLN A 94 0.62 0.02 -1.64
C GLN A 94 -0.33 -0.19 -0.48
N PHE A 95 -0.74 -1.44 -0.24
CA PHE A 95 -1.54 -1.77 0.93
C PHE A 95 -0.78 -1.35 2.19
N PRO A 96 -1.46 -0.76 3.19
CA PRO A 96 -0.83 -0.32 4.42
C PRO A 96 0.05 -1.42 5.01
N ARG A 97 1.37 -1.19 5.07
CA ARG A 97 2.31 -2.05 5.82
C ARG A 97 3.23 -1.22 6.70
N MET A 98 3.48 -1.69 7.90
CA MET A 98 4.46 -1.09 8.80
C MET A 98 5.28 -2.13 9.53
N ARG A 99 6.58 -1.84 9.71
CA ARG A 99 7.49 -2.59 10.59
C ARG A 99 8.04 -1.65 11.66
N ALA A 100 8.01 -2.10 12.91
CA ALA A 100 8.67 -1.47 14.03
C ALA A 100 9.57 -2.48 14.76
N ASP A 101 10.70 -2.04 15.26
CA ASP A 101 11.73 -2.87 15.89
C ASP A 101 12.16 -2.25 17.23
N GLY A 102 12.99 -2.97 17.99
CA GLY A 102 13.66 -2.46 19.18
C GLY A 102 12.94 -2.70 20.50
N ALA A 103 11.94 -3.60 20.54
CA ALA A 103 11.34 -3.96 21.82
C ALA A 103 12.33 -4.71 22.72
N GLN A 104 12.46 -4.24 23.95
CA GLN A 104 13.31 -4.80 24.99
C GLN A 104 12.62 -4.66 26.34
N THR A 105 12.95 -5.53 27.29
CA THR A 105 12.43 -5.46 28.66
C THR A 105 13.57 -5.51 29.68
N GLY A 106 13.28 -5.10 30.91
CA GLY A 106 14.04 -5.56 32.06
C GLY A 106 13.82 -7.06 32.32
N PRO A 107 14.37 -7.60 33.42
CA PRO A 107 14.06 -8.94 33.88
C PRO A 107 12.56 -9.15 34.05
N LEU A 108 12.05 -10.26 33.52
CA LEU A 108 10.66 -10.68 33.63
C LEU A 108 10.34 -11.11 35.07
N VAL A 109 9.18 -10.68 35.56
CA VAL A 109 8.69 -10.98 36.91
C VAL A 109 7.46 -11.87 36.81
N ASN A 110 7.40 -12.93 37.61
CA ASN A 110 6.28 -13.88 37.60
C ASN A 110 4.92 -13.19 37.77
N GLY A 111 4.01 -13.40 36.83
CA GLY A 111 2.65 -12.88 36.90
C GLY A 111 2.51 -11.38 36.60
N GLU A 112 3.59 -10.70 36.20
CA GLU A 112 3.54 -9.28 35.83
C GLU A 112 3.39 -9.13 34.31
N ARG A 113 2.32 -8.46 33.87
CA ARG A 113 2.11 -8.17 32.45
C ARG A 113 2.95 -6.97 32.02
N ILE A 114 3.72 -7.14 30.96
CA ILE A 114 4.58 -6.10 30.39
C ILE A 114 4.08 -5.75 29.00
N ASN A 115 3.75 -4.47 28.78
CA ASN A 115 3.43 -3.95 27.45
C ASN A 115 4.74 -3.68 26.69
N LEU A 116 4.86 -4.24 25.49
CA LEU A 116 6.02 -4.05 24.66
C LEU A 116 5.94 -2.70 23.92
N SER A 117 7.07 -2.00 23.87
CA SER A 117 7.24 -0.77 23.11
C SER A 117 8.20 -1.03 21.95
N TYR A 118 7.84 -0.62 20.74
CA TYR A 118 8.63 -0.80 19.53
C TYR A 118 9.05 0.58 18.98
N PRO A 119 10.17 1.16 19.46
CA PRO A 119 10.50 2.57 19.21
C PRO A 119 11.01 2.85 17.78
N SER A 120 11.47 1.84 17.05
CA SER A 120 12.20 2.04 15.78
C SER A 120 11.37 1.64 14.58
N PHE A 121 10.74 2.60 13.90
CA PHE A 121 9.95 2.34 12.69
C PHE A 121 10.87 2.28 11.45
N SER A 122 10.88 1.14 10.75
CA SER A 122 11.82 0.88 9.63
C SER A 122 11.15 0.77 8.27
N VAL A 123 9.88 0.37 8.22
CA VAL A 123 9.08 0.33 6.98
C VAL A 123 7.73 0.97 7.28
N VAL A 124 7.33 1.97 6.50
CA VAL A 124 6.00 2.58 6.60
C VAL A 124 5.48 2.83 5.17
N GLN A 125 4.55 2.00 4.72
CA GLN A 125 3.93 2.08 3.40
C GLN A 125 2.48 2.54 3.54
N GLY A 126 2.23 3.85 3.55
CA GLY A 126 0.88 4.43 3.60
C GLY A 126 0.04 4.01 4.81
N GLY A 127 -1.14 4.61 4.99
CA GLY A 127 -2.16 4.08 5.91
C GLY A 127 -1.83 4.07 7.42
N PHE A 128 -0.73 4.69 7.86
CA PHE A 128 -0.41 4.87 9.28
C PHE A 128 -0.04 6.33 9.59
N HIS A 129 -0.44 6.80 10.76
CA HIS A 129 0.02 8.06 11.35
C HIS A 129 0.90 7.75 12.56
N ILE A 130 2.15 8.23 12.56
CA ILE A 130 3.13 7.98 13.62
C ILE A 130 3.39 9.29 14.37
N PRO A 131 2.71 9.54 15.50
CA PRO A 131 3.00 10.68 16.38
C PRO A 131 4.40 10.62 17.01
N ALA A 132 4.89 11.78 17.47
CA ALA A 132 6.21 11.94 18.08
C ALA A 132 6.43 11.12 19.37
N ASN A 133 5.36 10.58 19.97
CA ASN A 133 5.42 9.75 21.17
C ASN A 133 5.80 8.29 20.89
N GLY A 134 6.12 7.94 19.63
CA GLY A 134 6.53 6.58 19.26
C GLY A 134 5.39 5.56 19.20
N THR A 135 4.14 6.03 19.21
CA THR A 135 2.97 5.19 18.87
C THR A 135 2.62 5.36 17.40
N TYR A 136 1.71 4.54 16.88
CA TYR A 136 1.15 4.72 15.55
C TYR A 136 -0.36 4.55 15.60
N LYS A 137 -1.09 5.03 14.58
CA LYS A 137 -2.52 4.77 14.38
C LYS A 137 -2.76 4.31 12.95
N VAL A 138 -3.66 3.34 12.76
CA VAL A 138 -4.13 2.96 11.41
C VAL A 138 -5.05 4.04 10.87
N LEU A 139 -4.93 4.37 9.58
CA LEU A 139 -5.77 5.40 8.93
C LEU A 139 -7.00 4.81 8.23
N TYR A 140 -6.98 3.51 7.94
CA TYR A 140 -8.05 2.82 7.24
C TYR A 140 -8.60 1.68 8.09
N SER A 141 -9.91 1.53 8.09
CA SER A 141 -10.55 0.36 8.72
C SER A 141 -10.41 -0.86 7.81
N GLY A 142 -10.21 -2.04 8.39
CA GLY A 142 -10.16 -3.30 7.65
C GLY A 142 -9.48 -4.41 8.42
N TRP A 143 -9.12 -5.47 7.71
CA TRP A 143 -8.41 -6.60 8.29
C TRP A 143 -6.90 -6.39 8.18
N TYR A 144 -6.19 -6.70 9.27
CA TYR A 144 -4.76 -6.58 9.36
C TYR A 144 -4.16 -7.88 9.88
N GLN A 145 -3.13 -8.37 9.21
CA GLN A 145 -2.25 -9.40 9.75
C GLN A 145 -1.18 -8.71 10.58
N ILE A 146 -1.07 -9.13 11.84
CA ILE A 146 -0.15 -8.57 12.82
C ILE A 146 0.75 -9.68 13.34
N GLU A 147 2.05 -9.42 13.40
CA GLU A 147 3.05 -10.34 13.91
C GLU A 147 3.98 -9.64 14.90
N THR A 148 4.39 -10.37 15.94
CA THR A 148 5.60 -10.05 16.67
C THR A 148 6.56 -11.24 16.71
N ARG A 149 7.84 -10.91 16.68
CA ARG A 149 8.95 -11.84 16.95
C ARG A 149 9.73 -11.28 18.12
N LEU A 150 9.92 -12.08 19.17
CA LEU A 150 10.66 -11.74 20.37
C LEU A 150 11.84 -12.69 20.51
N THR A 151 13.04 -12.15 20.71
CA THR A 151 14.22 -12.90 21.14
C THR A 151 14.31 -12.80 22.65
N ILE A 152 14.19 -13.93 23.33
CA ILE A 152 14.24 -14.04 24.79
C ILE A 152 15.61 -14.59 25.18
N GLU A 153 16.22 -13.98 26.19
CA GLU A 153 17.52 -14.38 26.73
C GLU A 153 17.34 -14.80 28.19
N ASN A 154 17.76 -16.02 28.47
CA ASN A 154 17.95 -16.55 29.81
C ASN A 154 19.43 -16.39 30.16
N ASN A 155 19.75 -15.73 31.26
CA ASN A 155 21.14 -15.50 31.63
C ASN A 155 21.85 -16.77 32.15
N ALA A 156 23.17 -16.67 32.36
CA ALA A 156 24.02 -17.75 32.86
C ALA A 156 23.64 -18.33 34.24
N GLY A 157 22.78 -17.65 35.00
CA GLY A 157 22.31 -18.16 36.29
C GLY A 157 21.20 -19.21 36.18
N CYS A 158 20.69 -19.50 34.98
CA CYS A 158 19.60 -20.44 34.77
C CYS A 158 20.12 -21.87 34.53
N THR A 159 19.83 -22.80 35.44
CA THR A 159 20.36 -24.18 35.38
C THR A 159 19.29 -25.26 35.21
N GLY A 160 18.08 -24.89 34.78
CA GLY A 160 16.95 -25.80 34.56
C GLY A 160 16.08 -26.09 35.79
N SER A 161 16.36 -25.47 36.94
CA SER A 161 15.57 -25.67 38.16
C SER A 161 14.30 -24.80 38.20
N SER A 162 14.32 -23.67 37.49
CA SER A 162 13.14 -22.83 37.24
C SER A 162 12.37 -23.30 36.01
N PHE A 163 11.05 -23.14 36.05
CA PHE A 163 10.17 -23.40 34.92
C PHE A 163 9.51 -22.09 34.47
N MET A 164 9.46 -21.84 33.17
CA MET A 164 8.81 -20.68 32.58
C MET A 164 7.80 -21.10 31.51
N GLY A 165 6.68 -20.39 31.49
CA GLY A 165 5.76 -20.29 30.36
C GLY A 165 5.57 -18.82 30.02
N LEU A 166 5.27 -18.53 28.78
CA LEU A 166 5.08 -17.18 28.28
C LEU A 166 3.73 -17.07 27.57
N GLU A 167 2.90 -16.17 28.07
CA GLU A 167 1.70 -15.74 27.37
C GLU A 167 2.02 -14.50 26.52
N VAL A 168 1.62 -14.49 25.25
CA VAL A 168 1.73 -13.34 24.36
C VAL A 168 0.35 -12.92 23.89
N SER A 169 -0.05 -11.68 24.18
CA SER A 169 -1.39 -11.16 23.86
C SER A 169 -1.29 -9.89 23.01
N LEU A 170 -2.12 -9.79 21.98
CA LEU A 170 -2.30 -8.55 21.22
C LEU A 170 -2.90 -7.48 22.14
N ILE A 171 -2.37 -6.26 22.09
CA ILE A 171 -2.98 -5.07 22.69
C ILE A 171 -3.66 -4.29 21.57
N ARG A 172 -4.90 -3.87 21.77
CA ARG A 172 -5.60 -2.89 20.93
C ARG A 172 -6.04 -1.72 21.80
N ASN A 173 -5.66 -0.50 21.43
CA ASN A 173 -6.03 0.72 22.15
C ASN A 173 -5.71 0.69 23.67
N GLY A 174 -4.62 0.01 24.04
CA GLY A 174 -4.19 -0.12 25.44
C GLY A 174 -4.79 -1.30 26.18
N GLU A 175 -5.77 -2.01 25.60
CA GLU A 175 -6.39 -3.19 26.19
C GLU A 175 -5.84 -4.48 25.58
N ALA A 176 -5.45 -5.43 26.43
CA ALA A 176 -5.01 -6.75 25.98
C ALA A 176 -6.21 -7.61 25.55
N SER A 177 -6.04 -8.37 24.47
CA SER A 177 -6.99 -9.39 24.04
C SER A 177 -7.25 -10.38 25.17
N THR A 178 -8.53 -10.73 25.37
CA THR A 178 -8.97 -11.72 26.36
C THR A 178 -8.40 -13.10 26.11
N TYR A 179 -8.08 -13.41 24.85
CA TYR A 179 -7.45 -14.67 24.46
C TYR A 179 -6.03 -14.39 23.98
N PRO A 180 -5.01 -14.97 24.62
CA PRO A 180 -3.65 -14.83 24.16
C PRO A 180 -3.47 -15.54 22.82
N ILE A 181 -2.52 -15.05 22.03
CA ILE A 181 -2.15 -15.66 20.75
C ILE A 181 -1.24 -16.87 21.00
N ILE A 182 -0.40 -16.78 22.03
CA ILE A 182 0.46 -17.86 22.49
C ILE A 182 0.26 -18.03 23.98
N ASP A 183 0.16 -19.28 24.40
CA ASP A 183 0.27 -19.71 25.79
C ASP A 183 1.26 -20.88 25.83
N GLU A 184 2.53 -20.57 26.14
CA GLU A 184 3.57 -21.59 26.21
C GLU A 184 3.46 -22.41 27.50
N ARG A 185 3.49 -23.74 27.35
CA ARG A 185 3.54 -24.65 28.48
C ARG A 185 4.83 -24.42 29.28
N LEU A 186 4.72 -24.48 30.61
CA LEU A 186 5.86 -24.44 31.52
C LEU A 186 6.97 -25.42 31.10
N ALA A 187 8.16 -24.90 30.84
CA ALA A 187 9.36 -25.65 30.49
C ALA A 187 10.56 -25.23 31.36
N PRO A 188 11.52 -26.13 31.64
CA PRO A 188 12.74 -25.79 32.35
C PRO A 188 13.54 -24.68 31.65
N VAL A 189 14.13 -23.77 32.42
CA VAL A 189 14.88 -22.60 31.93
C VAL A 189 16.37 -22.84 32.11
N PHE A 190 17.12 -22.90 31.01
CA PHE A 190 18.59 -22.99 30.97
C PHE A 190 19.19 -21.68 30.43
N GLU A 191 20.50 -21.50 30.56
CA GLU A 191 21.22 -20.42 29.86
C GLU A 191 21.11 -20.64 28.33
N ASP A 192 20.23 -19.89 27.69
CA ASP A 192 20.02 -19.94 26.25
C ASP A 192 19.36 -18.67 25.71
N LYS A 193 19.18 -18.66 24.39
CA LYS A 193 18.38 -17.68 23.67
C LYS A 193 17.41 -18.40 22.77
N TYR A 194 16.15 -18.02 22.82
CA TYR A 194 15.10 -18.59 21.96
C TYR A 194 14.22 -17.49 21.38
N ILE A 195 13.42 -17.88 20.37
CA ILE A 195 12.57 -16.97 19.62
C ILE A 195 11.12 -17.40 19.79
N THR A 196 10.28 -16.47 20.25
CA THR A 196 8.81 -16.63 20.28
C THR A 196 8.19 -15.76 19.19
N LYS A 197 7.26 -16.32 18.41
CA LYS A 197 6.57 -15.62 17.32
C LYS A 197 5.06 -15.75 17.45
N ALA A 198 4.38 -14.61 17.58
CA ALA A 198 2.91 -14.55 17.61
C ALA A 198 2.41 -13.87 16.34
N SER A 199 1.40 -14.45 15.69
CA SER A 199 0.74 -13.86 14.53
C SER A 199 -0.77 -14.00 14.65
N THR A 200 -1.51 -12.98 14.25
CA THR A 200 -2.98 -13.01 14.22
C THR A 200 -3.55 -12.13 13.12
N LEU A 201 -4.78 -12.41 12.74
CA LEU A 201 -5.59 -11.56 11.86
C LEU A 201 -6.61 -10.83 12.73
N VAL A 202 -6.63 -9.50 12.66
CA VAL A 202 -7.54 -8.67 13.48
C VAL A 202 -8.19 -7.59 12.62
N GLN A 203 -9.46 -7.33 12.90
CA GLN A 203 -10.16 -6.19 12.32
C GLN A 203 -9.84 -4.93 13.12
N LEU A 204 -9.27 -3.92 12.47
CA LEU A 204 -8.99 -2.61 13.05
C LEU A 204 -9.88 -1.54 12.42
N LEU A 205 -10.23 -0.53 13.22
CA LEU A 205 -10.91 0.67 12.78
C LEU A 205 -9.90 1.81 12.62
N ALA A 206 -10.19 2.75 11.72
CA ALA A 206 -9.40 3.97 11.59
C ALA A 206 -9.25 4.67 12.97
N GLY A 207 -8.01 4.99 13.34
CA GLY A 207 -7.63 5.57 14.62
C GLY A 207 -7.13 4.55 15.65
N ASP A 208 -7.34 3.24 15.43
CA ASP A 208 -6.82 2.20 16.31
C ASP A 208 -5.30 2.12 16.28
N TYR A 209 -4.73 1.65 17.38
CA TYR A 209 -3.35 1.22 17.46
C TYR A 209 -3.25 -0.14 18.12
N THR A 210 -2.19 -0.87 17.79
CA THR A 210 -1.92 -2.17 18.39
C THR A 210 -0.47 -2.30 18.82
N SER A 211 -0.25 -3.17 19.79
CA SER A 211 1.06 -3.63 20.25
C SER A 211 0.93 -5.06 20.77
N PHE A 212 1.92 -5.57 21.47
CA PHE A 212 1.84 -6.83 22.19
C PHE A 212 2.16 -6.62 23.67
N SER A 213 1.59 -7.47 24.51
CA SER A 213 2.00 -7.64 25.89
C SER A 213 2.48 -9.08 26.10
N ILE A 214 3.33 -9.26 27.10
CA ILE A 214 3.74 -10.56 27.58
C ILE A 214 3.35 -10.73 29.04
N LEU A 215 2.96 -11.94 29.43
CA LEU A 215 2.72 -12.33 30.82
C LEU A 215 3.50 -13.62 31.09
N PRO A 216 4.64 -13.54 31.80
CA PRO A 216 5.45 -14.71 32.12
C PRO A 216 4.86 -15.43 33.35
N THR A 217 4.79 -16.75 33.29
CA THR A 217 4.54 -17.61 34.45
C THR A 217 5.84 -18.31 34.82
N ILE A 218 6.42 -17.94 35.96
CA ILE A 218 7.68 -18.50 36.46
C ILE A 218 7.42 -19.29 37.74
N LYS A 219 7.83 -20.56 37.76
CA LYS A 219 7.76 -21.46 38.92
C LYS A 219 9.16 -21.82 39.38
N SER A 220 9.33 -21.92 40.69
CA SER A 220 10.60 -22.25 41.34
C SER A 220 11.75 -21.31 40.90
N PRO A 221 11.61 -19.98 41.10
CA PRO A 221 12.62 -19.02 40.65
C PRO A 221 13.97 -19.30 41.30
N GLN A 222 15.00 -19.45 40.48
CA GLN A 222 16.38 -19.71 40.89
C GLN A 222 17.10 -18.39 41.11
N ALA A 223 17.81 -18.27 42.24
CA ALA A 223 18.63 -17.09 42.51
C ALA A 223 19.68 -16.91 41.41
N GLY A 224 19.75 -15.71 40.84
CA GLY A 224 20.66 -15.37 39.74
C GLY A 224 20.15 -15.72 38.34
N CYS A 225 19.06 -16.49 38.20
CA CYS A 225 18.40 -16.71 36.91
C CYS A 225 17.48 -15.54 36.57
N SER A 226 17.71 -14.89 35.44
CA SER A 226 16.90 -13.80 34.91
C SER A 226 16.58 -14.06 33.45
N VAL A 227 15.34 -13.79 33.07
CA VAL A 227 14.87 -13.88 31.69
C VAL A 227 14.40 -12.51 31.23
N LYS A 228 14.67 -12.12 29.99
CA LYS A 228 14.28 -10.81 29.44
C LYS A 228 14.11 -10.88 27.92
N VAL A 229 13.34 -9.96 27.35
CA VAL A 229 13.33 -9.73 25.90
C VAL A 229 14.52 -8.84 25.55
N VAL A 230 15.40 -9.32 24.68
CA VAL A 230 16.61 -8.58 24.24
C VAL A 230 16.47 -7.97 22.85
N GLU A 231 15.52 -8.46 22.07
CA GLU A 231 15.17 -7.93 20.75
C GLU A 231 13.71 -8.27 20.47
N GLY A 232 12.97 -7.33 19.90
CA GLY A 232 11.62 -7.59 19.43
C GLY A 232 11.28 -6.76 18.21
N SER A 233 10.58 -7.40 17.27
CA SER A 233 10.05 -6.77 16.07
C SER A 233 8.55 -6.95 15.98
N TYR A 234 7.92 -6.01 15.29
CA TYR A 234 6.49 -5.86 15.07
C TYR A 234 6.24 -5.63 13.59
N LEU A 235 5.33 -6.39 12.99
CA LEU A 235 4.91 -6.24 11.60
C LEU A 235 3.39 -6.15 11.56
N ILE A 236 2.87 -5.17 10.83
CA ILE A 236 1.44 -5.04 10.53
C ILE A 236 1.28 -4.87 9.02
N SER A 237 0.37 -5.64 8.43
CA SER A 237 0.04 -5.56 6.99
C SER A 237 -1.47 -5.61 6.80
N TYR A 238 -2.01 -4.67 6.03
CA TYR A 238 -3.41 -4.68 5.60
C TYR A 238 -3.66 -5.88 4.68
N VAL A 239 -4.77 -6.57 4.92
CA VAL A 239 -5.25 -7.70 4.14
C VAL A 239 -6.49 -7.23 3.38
N PRO A 240 -6.42 -7.13 2.04
CA PRO A 240 -7.54 -6.67 1.20
C PRO A 240 -8.71 -7.64 1.14
#